data_AF-A0A6J8D4Y3-F1
#
_entry.id   AF-A0A6J8D4Y3-F1
#
_cell.length_a   1.000
_cell.length_b   1.000
_cell.length_c   1.000
_cell.angle_alpha   90.00
_cell.angle_beta   90.00
_cell.angle_gamma   90.00
#
_symmetry.space_group_name_H-M   'P 1'
#
loop_
_entity.id
_entity.type
_entity.pdbx_description
1 polymer ?
#
loop_
_entity_poly.entity_id
_entity_poly.type
_entity_poly.pdbx_seq_one_letter_code
_entity_poly.pdbx_strand_id
1 'polypeptide(L)'
;MAAVLPNASDENSKICCSTHSDEECTFVCGDCTTLICDDCVDTEDHEGHDIKSIKKFIKEADLDDLKESCEKFDCFKIKAKILDETERRFQKAIDGIHSQASKMISEINKIKERKIRECEEKKGKNAITVNEVLAVVDPSEIVDKIDNLPKKGGRTQYAEVAQALLKYQKTMESEEIEAKCDASVYVPTFTHGKIQKSRLEKQFGELDFEEEDVDNLFDTEEETTESESSDDENADNQYNEKGNKEDGEGGSDFLYYQ
;
A
#
# COMPACT_ATOMS: atom_id res chain seq x y z
N MET A 1 15.23 32.14 24.54
CA MET A 1 15.56 31.49 25.82
C MET A 1 14.24 31.19 26.52
N ALA A 2 14.07 30.02 27.13
CA ALA A 2 12.80 29.67 27.77
C ALA A 2 12.69 30.37 29.14
N ALA A 3 11.59 31.07 29.38
CA ALA A 3 11.24 31.57 30.70
C ALA A 3 10.88 30.37 31.59
N VAL A 4 11.70 30.09 32.60
CA VAL A 4 11.40 29.05 33.60
C VAL A 4 10.43 29.67 34.61
N LEU A 5 9.14 29.35 34.49
CA LEU A 5 8.16 29.70 35.50
C LEU A 5 8.44 28.88 36.79
N PRO A 6 8.52 29.51 37.97
CA PRO A 6 8.71 28.79 39.22
C PRO A 6 7.48 27.92 39.55
N ASN A 7 7.71 26.74 40.11
CA ASN A 7 6.66 25.79 40.48
C ASN A 7 5.73 26.38 41.55
N ALA A 8 4.48 26.68 41.17
CA ALA A 8 3.43 27.08 42.09
C ALA A 8 2.86 25.86 42.82
N SER A 9 3.47 25.48 43.95
CA SER A 9 2.96 24.42 44.83
C SER A 9 2.91 24.80 46.31
N ASP A 10 3.20 26.06 46.66
CA ASP A 10 3.00 26.65 47.99
C ASP A 10 2.18 27.93 47.86
N GLU A 11 1.01 28.02 48.50
CA GLU A 11 0.09 29.18 48.45
C GLU A 11 0.66 30.48 49.09
N ASN A 12 1.94 30.48 49.45
CA ASN A 12 2.64 31.61 50.06
C ASN A 12 4.09 31.76 49.54
N SER A 13 4.42 31.16 48.39
CA SER A 13 5.74 31.32 47.76
C SER A 13 5.86 32.70 47.12
N LYS A 14 6.64 33.59 47.75
CA LYS A 14 7.04 34.88 47.17
C LYS A 14 7.84 34.66 45.89
N ILE A 15 7.55 35.44 44.85
CA ILE A 15 8.37 35.48 43.63
C ILE A 15 9.49 36.49 43.89
N CYS A 16 10.70 36.01 44.19
CA CYS A 16 11.85 36.91 44.41
C CYS A 16 12.48 37.39 43.09
N CYS A 17 13.11 38.56 43.13
CA CYS A 17 13.87 39.09 41.99
C CYS A 17 15.16 38.29 41.75
N SER A 18 15.51 38.06 40.48
CA SER A 18 16.76 37.39 40.09
C SER A 18 18.02 38.23 40.36
N THR A 19 17.87 39.55 40.45
CA THR A 19 18.96 40.52 40.71
C THR A 19 19.03 40.89 42.18
N HIS A 20 17.87 41.03 42.84
CA HIS A 20 17.73 41.37 44.25
C HIS A 20 17.05 40.19 44.98
N SER A 21 17.83 39.19 45.37
CA SER A 21 17.31 37.89 45.88
C SER A 21 16.39 37.99 47.10
N ASP A 22 16.56 39.06 47.87
CA ASP A 22 15.86 39.30 49.13
C ASP A 22 14.55 40.12 48.91
N GLU A 23 14.36 40.67 47.70
CA GLU A 23 13.23 41.50 47.30
C GLU A 23 12.18 40.74 46.49
N GLU A 24 10.91 41.08 46.69
CA GLU A 24 9.76 40.45 46.04
C GLU A 24 9.37 41.20 44.76
N CYS A 25 9.13 40.46 43.66
CA CYS A 25 8.66 41.02 42.41
C CYS A 25 7.17 41.40 42.53
N THR A 26 6.92 42.70 42.51
CA THR A 26 5.59 43.33 42.68
C THR A 26 5.08 44.00 41.39
N PHE A 27 5.93 44.14 40.37
CA PHE A 27 5.64 44.78 39.08
C PHE A 27 5.89 43.86 37.88
N VAL A 28 5.28 44.23 36.76
CA VAL A 28 5.49 43.71 35.42
C VAL A 28 6.11 44.83 34.58
N CYS A 29 7.22 44.55 33.91
CA CYS A 29 7.73 45.38 32.83
C CYS A 29 7.13 44.87 31.51
N GLY A 30 6.26 45.68 30.88
CA GLY A 30 5.55 45.30 29.66
C GLY A 30 6.48 45.05 28.48
N ASP A 31 7.46 45.94 28.28
CA ASP A 31 8.41 45.85 27.16
C ASP A 31 9.40 44.68 27.29
N CYS A 32 9.80 44.34 28.52
CA CYS A 32 10.65 43.18 28.79
C CYS A 32 9.87 41.85 28.91
N THR A 33 8.55 41.91 29.12
CA THR A 33 7.69 40.75 29.46
C THR A 33 8.13 39.99 30.73
N THR A 34 8.70 40.70 31.71
CA THR A 34 9.27 40.13 32.95
C THR A 34 8.65 40.71 34.22
N LEU A 35 8.75 39.95 35.32
CA LEU A 35 8.42 40.42 36.67
C LEU A 35 9.65 41.06 37.33
N ILE A 36 9.46 42.21 38.00
CA ILE A 36 10.53 42.98 38.65
C ILE A 36 10.11 43.45 40.05
N CYS A 37 11.09 43.67 40.94
CA CYS A 37 10.89 44.29 42.26
C CYS A 37 11.03 45.82 42.20
N ASP A 38 10.67 46.52 43.29
CA ASP A 38 10.82 47.98 43.42
C ASP A 38 12.24 48.48 43.06
N ASP A 39 13.29 47.83 43.58
CA ASP A 39 14.70 48.19 43.29
C ASP A 39 15.09 48.07 41.80
N CYS A 40 14.33 47.31 41.00
CA CYS A 40 14.53 47.20 39.55
C CYS A 40 13.71 48.21 38.73
N VAL A 41 12.84 49.00 39.35
CA VAL A 41 12.04 50.01 38.62
C VAL A 41 12.89 51.19 38.18
N ASP A 42 13.85 51.58 39.03
CA ASP A 42 14.70 52.77 38.84
C ASP A 42 16.10 52.43 38.25
N THR A 43 16.31 51.22 37.71
CA THR A 43 17.59 50.85 37.05
C THR A 43 17.64 51.28 35.60
N GLU A 44 18.84 51.57 35.09
CA GLU A 44 19.08 51.90 33.66
C GLU A 44 18.56 50.80 32.71
N ASP A 45 18.47 49.54 33.17
CA ASP A 45 17.95 48.40 32.39
C ASP A 45 16.42 48.45 32.13
N HIS A 46 15.68 49.24 32.91
CA HIS A 46 14.22 49.39 32.82
C HIS A 46 13.75 50.84 32.68
N GLU A 47 14.69 51.80 32.59
CA GLU A 47 14.38 53.23 32.47
C GLU A 47 13.52 53.51 31.23
N GLY A 48 12.32 54.05 31.46
CA GLY A 48 11.39 54.44 30.40
C GLY A 48 10.49 53.33 29.84
N HIS A 49 10.54 52.10 30.35
CA HIS A 49 9.61 51.03 29.98
C HIS A 49 8.21 51.20 30.63
N ASP A 50 7.17 50.57 30.06
CA ASP A 50 5.84 50.49 30.68
C ASP A 50 5.86 49.55 31.90
N ILE A 51 5.94 50.12 33.09
CA ILE A 51 5.97 49.39 34.35
C ILE A 51 4.61 49.50 35.06
N LYS A 52 3.99 48.36 35.34
CA LYS A 52 2.69 48.26 36.01
C LYS A 52 2.79 47.29 37.18
N SER A 53 2.11 47.57 38.30
CA SER A 53 2.02 46.58 39.38
C SER A 53 1.27 45.33 38.88
N ILE A 54 1.65 44.14 39.37
CA ILE A 54 1.03 42.87 38.95
C ILE A 54 -0.50 42.90 39.11
N LYS A 55 -0.98 43.51 40.21
CA LYS A 55 -2.41 43.71 40.48
C LYS A 55 -3.12 44.64 39.49
N LYS A 56 -2.40 45.58 38.87
CA LYS A 56 -2.93 46.46 37.81
C LYS A 56 -2.89 45.72 36.47
N PHE A 57 -1.78 45.06 36.14
CA PHE A 57 -1.65 44.23 34.94
C PHE A 57 -2.76 43.17 34.84
N ILE A 58 -3.01 42.40 35.90
CA ILE A 58 -4.09 41.38 35.91
C ILE A 58 -5.50 41.98 35.77
N LYS A 59 -5.71 43.23 36.20
CA LYS A 59 -7.01 43.93 36.05
C LYS A 59 -7.20 44.61 34.70
N GLU A 60 -6.10 44.93 34.01
CA GLU A 60 -6.09 45.48 32.66
C GLU A 60 -5.96 44.39 31.59
N ALA A 61 -5.58 43.17 31.98
CA ALA A 61 -5.60 42.01 31.12
C ALA A 61 -7.04 41.67 30.75
N ASP A 62 -7.33 41.64 29.46
CA ASP A 62 -8.61 41.20 28.95
C ASP A 62 -8.72 39.67 29.11
N LEU A 63 -9.49 39.27 30.13
CA LEU A 63 -9.72 37.86 30.44
C LEU A 63 -10.67 37.20 29.45
N ASP A 64 -11.49 37.97 28.73
CA ASP A 64 -12.41 37.47 27.72
C ASP A 64 -11.64 37.17 26.42
N ASP A 65 -10.72 38.05 25.98
CA ASP A 65 -9.75 37.76 24.90
C ASP A 65 -8.92 36.50 25.21
N LEU A 66 -8.44 36.36 26.45
CA LEU A 66 -7.68 35.19 26.88
C LEU A 66 -8.52 33.91 26.85
N LYS A 67 -9.81 33.99 27.20
CA LYS A 67 -10.76 32.87 27.16
C LYS A 67 -11.06 32.47 25.72
N GLU A 68 -11.34 33.42 24.82
CA GLU A 68 -11.55 33.17 23.40
C GLU A 68 -10.30 32.54 22.74
N SER A 69 -9.11 32.98 23.14
CA SER A 69 -7.84 32.38 22.70
C SER A 69 -7.64 30.95 23.21
N CYS A 70 -8.07 30.65 24.45
CA CYS A 70 -8.07 29.28 24.97
C CYS A 70 -9.03 28.36 24.20
N GLU A 71 -10.24 28.84 23.89
CA GLU A 71 -11.25 28.09 23.12
C GLU A 71 -10.75 27.80 21.69
N LYS A 72 -10.16 28.78 21.00
CA LYS A 72 -9.45 28.59 19.73
C LYS A 72 -8.34 27.54 19.83
N PHE A 73 -7.58 27.53 20.92
CA PHE A 73 -6.53 26.54 21.16
C PHE A 73 -7.06 25.11 21.35
N ASP A 74 -8.21 24.95 22.01
CA ASP A 74 -8.88 23.64 22.11
C ASP A 74 -9.44 23.17 20.75
N CYS A 75 -9.97 24.07 19.93
CA CYS A 75 -10.32 23.75 18.52
C CYS A 75 -9.10 23.26 17.73
N PHE A 76 -7.91 23.87 17.91
CA PHE A 76 -6.67 23.37 17.28
C PHE A 76 -6.28 21.97 17.74
N LYS A 77 -6.50 21.60 19.02
CA LYS A 77 -6.27 20.22 19.51
C LYS A 77 -7.21 19.21 18.84
N ILE A 78 -8.45 19.59 18.56
CA ILE A 78 -9.41 18.74 17.85
C ILE A 78 -8.97 18.57 16.38
N LYS A 79 -8.63 19.68 15.70
CA LYS A 79 -8.13 19.64 14.30
C LYS A 79 -6.86 18.79 14.18
N ALA A 80 -5.95 18.83 15.15
CA ALA A 80 -4.77 17.96 15.18
C ALA A 80 -5.14 16.46 15.24
N LYS A 81 -6.10 16.06 16.09
CA LYS A 81 -6.57 14.67 16.16
C LYS A 81 -7.23 14.19 14.87
N ILE A 82 -7.98 15.07 14.20
CA ILE A 82 -8.61 14.76 12.90
C ILE A 82 -7.52 14.55 11.83
N LEU A 83 -6.47 15.37 11.83
CA LEU A 83 -5.34 15.24 10.93
C LEU A 83 -4.57 13.92 11.16
N ASP A 84 -4.27 13.58 12.41
CA ASP A 84 -3.61 12.31 12.78
C ASP A 84 -4.42 11.08 12.31
N GLU A 85 -5.75 11.09 12.49
CA GLU A 85 -6.61 10.00 12.02
C GLU A 85 -6.68 9.94 10.49
N THR A 86 -6.72 11.09 9.83
CA THR A 86 -6.69 11.20 8.37
C THR A 86 -5.37 10.66 7.79
N GLU A 87 -4.22 11.03 8.36
CA GLU A 87 -2.91 10.48 7.99
C GLU A 87 -2.89 8.94 8.17
N ARG A 88 -3.44 8.46 9.30
CA ARG A 88 -3.57 7.02 9.56
C ARG A 88 -4.47 6.30 8.54
N ARG A 89 -5.52 6.94 8.04
CA ARG A 89 -6.36 6.41 6.94
C ARG A 89 -5.58 6.34 5.63
N PHE A 90 -4.85 7.40 5.25
CA PHE A 90 -3.98 7.40 4.06
C PHE A 90 -2.90 6.31 4.12
N GLN A 91 -2.22 6.15 5.26
CA GLN A 91 -1.17 5.12 5.40
C GLN A 91 -1.74 3.70 5.22
N LYS A 92 -2.93 3.40 5.77
CA LYS A 92 -3.61 2.12 5.54
C LYS A 92 -3.94 1.88 4.07
N ALA A 93 -4.35 2.92 3.32
CA ALA A 93 -4.61 2.81 1.90
C ALA A 93 -3.33 2.48 1.10
N ILE A 94 -2.21 3.16 1.43
CA ILE A 94 -0.89 2.89 0.85
C ILE A 94 -0.44 1.44 1.14
N ASP A 95 -0.55 0.99 2.39
CA ASP A 95 -0.22 -0.39 2.79
C ASP A 95 -1.11 -1.42 2.07
N GLY A 96 -2.38 -1.09 1.87
CA GLY A 96 -3.33 -1.86 1.06
C GLY A 96 -2.87 -2.03 -0.38
N ILE A 97 -2.48 -0.93 -1.05
CA ILE A 97 -1.94 -0.92 -2.41
C ILE A 97 -0.68 -1.80 -2.50
N HIS A 98 0.27 -1.63 -1.58
CA HIS A 98 1.48 -2.45 -1.51
C HIS A 98 1.18 -3.95 -1.31
N SER A 99 0.18 -4.27 -0.49
CA SER A 99 -0.29 -5.65 -0.27
C SER A 99 -0.88 -6.26 -1.54
N GLN A 100 -1.71 -5.53 -2.29
CA GLN A 100 -2.27 -6.03 -3.56
C GLN A 100 -1.20 -6.21 -4.64
N ALA A 101 -0.28 -5.24 -4.81
CA ALA A 101 0.85 -5.37 -5.73
C ALA A 101 1.67 -6.64 -5.44
N SER A 102 1.95 -6.92 -4.17
CA SER A 102 2.70 -8.10 -3.72
C SER A 102 1.98 -9.42 -4.07
N LYS A 103 0.65 -9.49 -3.89
CA LYS A 103 -0.16 -10.65 -4.28
C LYS A 103 -0.15 -10.87 -5.79
N MET A 104 -0.29 -9.81 -6.58
CA MET A 104 -0.27 -9.88 -8.05
C MET A 104 1.08 -10.36 -8.58
N ILE A 105 2.19 -9.87 -8.03
CA ILE A 105 3.55 -10.35 -8.34
C ILE A 105 3.69 -11.85 -8.01
N SER A 106 3.12 -12.31 -6.88
CA SER A 106 3.11 -13.73 -6.50
C SER A 106 2.38 -14.60 -7.53
N GLU A 107 1.19 -14.18 -8.00
CA GLU A 107 0.46 -14.92 -9.04
C GLU A 107 1.17 -14.92 -10.40
N ILE A 108 1.78 -13.80 -10.80
CA ILE A 108 2.60 -13.72 -12.01
C ILE A 108 3.78 -14.71 -11.93
N ASN A 109 4.45 -14.78 -10.77
CA ASN A 109 5.52 -15.74 -10.54
C ASN A 109 5.02 -17.20 -10.59
N LYS A 110 3.86 -17.52 -10.01
CA LYS A 110 3.25 -18.86 -10.14
C LYS A 110 2.95 -19.24 -11.59
N ILE A 111 2.54 -18.29 -12.44
CA ILE A 111 2.33 -18.52 -13.87
C ILE A 111 3.66 -18.74 -14.60
N LYS A 112 4.69 -17.92 -14.30
CA LYS A 112 6.06 -18.07 -14.82
C LYS A 112 6.63 -19.45 -14.52
N GLU A 113 6.65 -19.88 -13.25
CA GLU A 113 7.22 -21.17 -12.85
C GLU A 113 6.45 -22.36 -13.45
N ARG A 114 5.13 -22.24 -13.60
CA ARG A 114 4.33 -23.26 -14.32
C ARG A 114 4.75 -23.38 -15.77
N LYS A 115 4.95 -22.26 -16.47
CA LYS A 115 5.36 -22.25 -17.89
C LYS A 115 6.78 -22.77 -18.08
N ILE A 116 7.71 -22.46 -17.17
CA ILE A 116 9.05 -23.06 -17.14
C ILE A 116 8.95 -24.59 -17.01
N ARG A 117 8.18 -25.09 -16.04
CA ARG A 117 7.99 -26.53 -15.83
C ARG A 117 7.37 -27.23 -17.04
N GLU A 118 6.36 -26.64 -17.68
CA GLU A 118 5.76 -27.18 -18.93
C GLU A 118 6.82 -27.33 -20.04
N CYS A 119 7.76 -26.39 -20.16
CA CYS A 119 8.88 -26.48 -21.10
C CYS A 119 9.91 -27.55 -20.70
N GLU A 120 10.28 -27.62 -19.43
CA GLU A 120 11.24 -28.62 -18.92
C GLU A 120 10.70 -30.06 -19.04
N GLU A 121 9.43 -30.29 -18.72
CA GLU A 121 8.79 -31.60 -18.90
C GLU A 121 8.76 -32.04 -20.36
N LYS A 122 8.45 -31.13 -21.30
CA LYS A 122 8.50 -31.42 -22.74
C LYS A 122 9.92 -31.70 -23.21
N LYS A 123 10.90 -30.89 -22.79
CA LYS A 123 12.32 -31.12 -23.08
C LYS A 123 12.79 -32.50 -22.56
N GLY A 124 12.39 -32.86 -21.34
CA GLY A 124 12.70 -34.16 -20.74
C GLY A 124 12.11 -35.34 -21.50
N LYS A 125 10.81 -35.26 -21.86
CA LYS A 125 10.12 -36.29 -22.66
C LYS A 125 10.79 -36.48 -24.03
N ASN A 126 11.09 -35.39 -24.74
CA ASN A 126 11.77 -35.46 -26.04
C ASN A 126 13.17 -36.06 -25.91
N ALA A 127 13.94 -35.69 -24.88
CA ALA A 127 15.26 -36.26 -24.63
C ALA A 127 15.21 -37.77 -24.31
N ILE A 128 14.20 -38.23 -23.55
CA ILE A 128 13.97 -39.66 -23.30
C ILE A 128 13.71 -40.38 -24.63
N THR A 129 12.77 -39.89 -25.47
CA THR A 129 12.47 -40.58 -26.73
C THR A 129 13.65 -40.57 -27.71
N VAL A 130 14.43 -39.49 -27.80
CA VAL A 130 15.65 -39.50 -28.63
C VAL A 130 16.64 -40.55 -28.14
N ASN A 131 16.83 -40.69 -26.82
CA ASN A 131 17.70 -41.72 -26.26
C ASN A 131 17.15 -43.14 -26.47
N GLU A 132 15.83 -43.34 -26.38
CA GLU A 132 15.19 -44.63 -26.68
C GLU A 132 15.40 -45.01 -28.15
N VAL A 133 15.23 -44.08 -29.10
CA VAL A 133 15.52 -44.30 -30.52
C VAL A 133 16.98 -44.72 -30.74
N LEU A 134 17.92 -43.98 -30.15
CA LEU A 134 19.36 -44.28 -30.24
C LEU A 134 19.72 -45.63 -29.59
N ALA A 135 19.00 -46.06 -28.56
CA ALA A 135 19.23 -47.35 -27.89
C ALA A 135 18.59 -48.55 -28.63
N VAL A 136 17.56 -48.34 -29.44
CA VAL A 136 16.86 -49.43 -30.15
C VAL A 136 17.67 -49.94 -31.35
N VAL A 137 18.52 -49.11 -31.96
CA VAL A 137 19.39 -49.48 -33.06
C VAL A 137 20.71 -48.69 -33.07
N ASP A 138 21.83 -49.40 -32.95
CA ASP A 138 23.13 -48.89 -33.34
C ASP A 138 23.40 -49.24 -34.83
N PRO A 139 23.48 -48.26 -35.75
CA PRO A 139 23.78 -48.55 -37.14
C PRO A 139 25.16 -49.18 -37.35
N SER A 140 26.13 -48.90 -36.47
CA SER A 140 27.48 -49.47 -36.58
C SER A 140 27.47 -50.98 -36.35
N GLU A 141 26.69 -51.48 -35.38
CA GLU A 141 26.54 -52.92 -35.14
C GLU A 141 25.88 -53.64 -36.35
N ILE A 142 25.02 -52.95 -37.10
CA ILE A 142 24.43 -53.50 -38.34
C ILE A 142 25.46 -53.50 -39.48
N VAL A 143 26.22 -52.42 -39.66
CA VAL A 143 27.29 -52.32 -40.67
C VAL A 143 28.37 -53.37 -40.40
N ASP A 144 28.84 -53.50 -39.17
CA ASP A 144 29.82 -54.51 -38.77
C ASP A 144 29.32 -55.93 -39.07
N LYS A 145 28.04 -56.23 -38.80
CA LYS A 145 27.46 -57.52 -39.16
C LYS A 145 27.40 -57.73 -40.67
N ILE A 146 27.10 -56.71 -41.46
CA ILE A 146 27.09 -56.77 -42.93
C ILE A 146 28.49 -57.01 -43.49
N ASP A 147 29.49 -56.24 -43.05
CA ASP A 147 30.87 -56.32 -43.55
C ASP A 147 31.53 -57.65 -43.18
N ASN A 148 31.15 -58.24 -42.05
CA ASN A 148 31.60 -59.57 -41.62
C ASN A 148 30.74 -60.73 -42.17
N LEU A 149 29.72 -60.50 -43.01
CA LEU A 149 28.96 -61.59 -43.63
C LEU A 149 29.85 -62.42 -44.57
N PRO A 150 30.04 -63.73 -44.33
CA PRO A 150 30.85 -64.56 -45.21
C PRO A 150 30.18 -64.72 -46.59
N LYS A 151 30.98 -64.64 -47.67
CA LYS A 151 30.52 -64.74 -49.08
C LYS A 151 29.80 -66.04 -49.46
N LYS A 152 29.72 -67.01 -48.54
CA LYS A 152 28.94 -68.25 -48.60
C LYS A 152 28.29 -68.57 -47.24
N GLY A 153 27.69 -67.56 -46.60
CA GLY A 153 27.06 -67.69 -45.29
C GLY A 153 25.83 -68.59 -45.24
N GLY A 154 25.50 -69.06 -44.05
CA GLY A 154 24.27 -69.82 -43.80
C GLY A 154 23.04 -68.92 -43.84
N ARG A 155 21.88 -69.45 -44.25
CA ARG A 155 20.61 -68.70 -44.31
C ARG A 155 20.29 -67.94 -43.01
N THR A 156 20.64 -68.51 -41.86
CA THR A 156 20.42 -67.91 -40.53
C THR A 156 21.14 -66.57 -40.36
N GLN A 157 22.40 -66.46 -40.78
CA GLN A 157 23.22 -65.26 -40.64
C GLN A 157 22.64 -64.10 -41.47
N TYR A 158 22.21 -64.39 -42.70
CA TYR A 158 21.52 -63.41 -43.54
C TYR A 158 20.15 -63.02 -42.99
N ALA A 159 19.42 -63.95 -42.35
CA ALA A 159 18.12 -63.66 -41.74
C ALA A 159 18.24 -62.74 -40.52
N GLU A 160 19.25 -62.93 -39.66
CA GLU A 160 19.54 -62.06 -38.51
C GLU A 160 19.87 -60.63 -38.95
N VAL A 161 20.73 -60.47 -39.97
CA VAL A 161 21.07 -59.15 -40.52
C VAL A 161 19.86 -58.49 -41.20
N ALA A 162 19.07 -59.24 -41.97
CA ALA A 162 17.84 -58.74 -42.58
C ALA A 162 16.82 -58.31 -41.52
N GLN A 163 16.69 -59.04 -40.41
CA GLN A 163 15.79 -58.68 -39.31
C GLN A 163 16.25 -57.40 -38.60
N ALA A 164 17.56 -57.23 -38.39
CA ALA A 164 18.13 -56.00 -37.83
C ALA A 164 17.91 -54.79 -38.75
N LEU A 165 18.13 -54.95 -40.07
CA LEU A 165 17.86 -53.92 -41.08
C LEU A 165 16.39 -53.52 -41.13
N LEU A 166 15.47 -54.49 -41.14
CA LEU A 166 14.02 -54.23 -41.14
C LEU A 166 13.57 -53.52 -39.84
N LYS A 167 14.19 -53.87 -38.70
CA LYS A 167 13.97 -53.16 -37.43
C LYS A 167 14.45 -51.70 -37.54
N TYR A 168 15.64 -51.48 -38.10
CA TYR A 168 16.20 -50.13 -38.32
C TYR A 168 15.32 -49.27 -39.21
N GLN A 169 14.97 -49.77 -40.40
CA GLN A 169 14.11 -49.08 -41.35
C GLN A 169 12.77 -48.72 -40.70
N LYS A 170 12.09 -49.68 -40.06
CA LYS A 170 10.82 -49.44 -39.39
C LYS A 170 10.91 -48.45 -38.22
N THR A 171 12.04 -48.40 -37.51
CA THR A 171 12.27 -47.37 -36.49
C THR A 171 12.45 -46.01 -37.15
N MET A 172 13.32 -45.86 -38.14
CA MET A 172 13.60 -44.57 -38.80
C MET A 172 12.43 -44.03 -39.64
N GLU A 173 11.60 -44.89 -40.22
CA GLU A 173 10.35 -44.55 -40.93
C GLU A 173 9.19 -44.23 -39.99
N SER A 174 9.40 -44.27 -38.67
CA SER A 174 8.36 -43.94 -37.71
C SER A 174 8.13 -42.43 -37.66
N GLU A 175 6.97 -41.98 -38.15
CA GLU A 175 6.49 -40.60 -38.06
C GLU A 175 6.54 -40.03 -36.62
N GLU A 176 6.49 -40.91 -35.60
CA GLU A 176 6.69 -40.51 -34.20
C GLU A 176 8.08 -39.93 -33.91
N ILE A 177 9.12 -40.28 -34.66
CA ILE A 177 10.47 -39.74 -34.45
C ILE A 177 10.56 -38.33 -35.04
N GLU A 178 10.17 -38.15 -36.30
CA GLU A 178 10.14 -36.84 -36.95
C GLU A 178 9.26 -35.86 -36.15
N ALA A 179 8.04 -36.26 -35.79
CA ALA A 179 7.11 -35.43 -35.01
C ALA A 179 7.59 -35.10 -33.59
N LYS A 180 8.49 -35.89 -32.98
CA LYS A 180 9.09 -35.60 -31.66
C LYS A 180 10.38 -34.79 -31.75
N CYS A 181 11.06 -34.81 -32.91
CA CYS A 181 12.24 -33.99 -33.17
C CYS A 181 11.89 -32.56 -33.62
N ASP A 182 10.82 -32.37 -34.41
CA ASP A 182 10.34 -31.05 -34.89
C ASP A 182 9.57 -30.23 -33.82
N ALA A 183 10.12 -30.18 -32.61
CA ALA A 183 9.60 -29.38 -31.52
C ALA A 183 9.90 -27.88 -31.73
N SER A 184 9.13 -27.23 -32.60
CA SER A 184 9.16 -25.76 -32.74
C SER A 184 8.73 -25.08 -31.44
N VAL A 185 9.72 -24.59 -30.67
CA VAL A 185 9.47 -23.89 -29.41
C VAL A 185 9.13 -22.43 -29.70
N TYR A 186 7.84 -22.09 -29.64
CA TYR A 186 7.41 -20.70 -29.67
C TYR A 186 7.87 -19.98 -28.39
N VAL A 187 8.69 -18.93 -28.55
CA VAL A 187 9.14 -18.08 -27.45
C VAL A 187 8.03 -17.08 -27.10
N PRO A 188 7.49 -17.08 -25.86
CA PRO A 188 6.44 -16.14 -25.48
C PRO A 188 6.97 -14.70 -25.48
N THR A 189 6.39 -13.84 -26.33
CA THR A 189 6.72 -12.41 -26.38
C THR A 189 5.77 -11.61 -25.51
N PHE A 190 6.28 -10.99 -24.44
CA PHE A 190 5.54 -9.96 -23.70
C PHE A 190 5.69 -8.61 -24.41
N THR A 191 4.57 -7.93 -24.72
CA THR A 191 4.60 -6.53 -25.18
C THR A 191 4.18 -5.60 -24.03
N HIS A 192 5.08 -4.72 -23.60
CA HIS A 192 4.73 -3.67 -22.63
C HIS A 192 3.59 -2.79 -23.17
N GLY A 193 2.71 -2.32 -22.28
CA GLY A 193 1.57 -1.47 -22.66
C GLY A 193 0.35 -2.18 -23.26
N LYS A 194 0.43 -3.47 -23.63
CA LYS A 194 -0.76 -4.27 -24.04
C LYS A 194 -1.57 -4.83 -22.88
N ILE A 195 -1.16 -4.61 -21.63
CA ILE A 195 -1.99 -4.92 -20.45
C ILE A 195 -3.17 -3.95 -20.42
N GLN A 196 -4.38 -4.48 -20.36
CA GLN A 196 -5.60 -3.69 -20.22
C GLN A 196 -5.60 -2.99 -18.85
N LYS A 197 -5.20 -1.71 -18.80
CA LYS A 197 -5.03 -0.93 -17.57
C LYS A 197 -6.25 -0.97 -16.66
N SER A 198 -7.45 -0.76 -17.20
CA SER A 198 -8.72 -0.82 -16.45
C SER A 198 -9.01 -2.16 -15.78
N ARG A 199 -8.46 -3.27 -16.30
CA ARG A 199 -8.55 -4.58 -15.65
C ARG A 199 -7.51 -4.74 -14.54
N LEU A 200 -6.37 -4.07 -14.65
CA LEU A 200 -5.33 -4.03 -13.62
C LEU A 200 -5.76 -3.15 -12.45
N GLU A 201 -6.28 -1.95 -12.74
CA GLU A 201 -6.82 -0.99 -11.76
C GLU A 201 -7.93 -1.65 -10.92
N LYS A 202 -8.89 -2.34 -11.55
CA LYS A 202 -9.92 -3.15 -10.85
C LYS A 202 -9.38 -4.27 -9.95
N GLN A 203 -8.12 -4.70 -10.09
CA GLN A 203 -7.49 -5.67 -9.17
C GLN A 203 -6.79 -5.00 -7.98
N PHE A 204 -6.44 -3.71 -8.08
CA PHE A 204 -6.02 -2.91 -6.94
C PHE A 204 -7.22 -2.45 -6.08
N GLY A 205 -8.39 -2.30 -6.71
CA GLY A 205 -9.61 -1.80 -6.08
C GLY A 205 -9.82 -0.32 -6.39
N GLU A 206 -10.83 0.27 -5.76
CA GLU A 206 -11.15 1.69 -5.88
C GLU A 206 -10.66 2.39 -4.60
N LEU A 207 -10.10 3.59 -4.76
CA LEU A 207 -9.79 4.49 -3.65
C LEU A 207 -10.97 5.43 -3.51
N ASP A 208 -11.72 5.26 -2.44
CA ASP A 208 -12.78 6.18 -2.07
C ASP A 208 -12.21 7.19 -1.04
N PHE A 209 -12.46 8.46 -1.29
CA PHE A 209 -12.03 9.57 -0.44
C PHE A 209 -13.29 10.37 -0.11
N GLU A 210 -13.89 10.05 1.04
CA GLU A 210 -14.95 10.89 1.60
C GLU A 210 -14.31 12.25 1.96
N GLU A 211 -14.70 13.29 1.23
CA GLU A 211 -14.35 14.68 1.57
C GLU A 211 -15.16 15.05 2.84
N GLU A 212 -14.58 14.81 4.01
CA GLU A 212 -15.10 15.32 5.28
C GLU A 212 -14.94 16.86 5.28
N ASP A 213 -16.05 17.59 5.07
CA ASP A 213 -16.11 19.05 5.19
C ASP A 213 -15.74 19.49 6.61
N VAL A 214 -14.45 19.77 6.83
CA VAL A 214 -13.88 20.13 8.15
C VAL A 214 -14.48 21.43 8.71
N ASP A 215 -15.07 22.26 7.84
CA ASP A 215 -15.73 23.51 8.21
C ASP A 215 -17.14 23.27 8.80
N ASN A 216 -17.89 22.26 8.31
CA ASN A 216 -19.24 21.93 8.81
C ASN A 216 -19.24 21.28 10.22
N LEU A 217 -18.07 20.93 10.77
CA LEU A 217 -17.92 20.25 12.07
C LEU A 217 -17.96 21.20 13.28
N PHE A 218 -18.04 22.53 13.07
CA PHE A 218 -17.97 23.53 14.14
C PHE A 218 -19.08 24.60 14.10
N ASP A 219 -19.94 24.61 13.08
CA ASP A 219 -21.12 25.49 12.98
C ASP A 219 -22.34 24.97 13.77
N THR A 220 -22.12 24.15 14.82
CA THR A 220 -23.16 23.85 15.81
C THR A 220 -23.36 25.06 16.71
N GLU A 221 -24.19 26.00 16.25
CA GLU A 221 -24.83 27.00 17.10
C GLU A 221 -25.52 26.31 18.30
N GLU A 222 -25.65 27.03 19.42
CA GLU A 222 -26.28 26.54 20.64
C GLU A 222 -27.78 26.25 20.43
N GLU A 223 -28.14 25.08 19.91
CA GLU A 223 -29.51 24.55 20.09
C GLU A 223 -29.71 24.21 21.57
N THR A 224 -30.20 25.19 22.32
CA THR A 224 -30.75 25.01 23.66
C THR A 224 -32.02 24.17 23.56
N THR A 225 -31.88 22.85 23.52
CA THR A 225 -33.02 21.93 23.60
C THR A 225 -33.58 21.95 25.02
N GLU A 226 -34.63 22.74 25.23
CA GLU A 226 -35.46 22.62 26.43
C GLU A 226 -35.98 21.18 26.54
N SER A 227 -35.81 20.58 27.71
CA SER A 227 -36.22 19.21 27.99
C SER A 227 -37.73 19.12 28.20
N GLU A 228 -38.48 18.66 27.21
CA GLU A 228 -39.83 18.12 27.43
C GLU A 228 -39.81 16.59 27.37
N SER A 229 -40.09 16.00 28.52
CA SER A 229 -40.29 14.57 28.71
C SER A 229 -41.71 14.15 28.34
N SER A 230 -41.86 13.10 27.55
CA SER A 230 -42.99 12.17 27.71
C SER A 230 -42.67 10.82 27.09
N ASP A 231 -42.81 9.77 27.89
CA ASP A 231 -42.90 8.39 27.42
C ASP A 231 -44.07 8.24 26.43
N ASP A 232 -43.93 7.40 25.41
CA ASP A 232 -44.78 6.19 25.32
C ASP A 232 -44.38 5.21 24.20
N GLU A 233 -44.87 3.98 24.37
CA GLU A 233 -44.63 2.79 23.56
C GLU A 233 -45.25 2.85 22.14
N ASN A 234 -44.57 2.32 21.11
CA ASN A 234 -45.13 1.14 20.42
C ASN A 234 -44.16 0.36 19.51
N ALA A 235 -44.59 -0.86 19.19
CA ALA A 235 -43.87 -1.88 18.45
C ALA A 235 -44.17 -1.90 16.93
N ASP A 236 -43.48 -2.80 16.24
CA ASP A 236 -43.87 -3.47 14.99
C ASP A 236 -44.26 -2.62 13.76
N ASN A 237 -43.41 -2.67 12.73
CA ASN A 237 -43.82 -3.47 11.57
C ASN A 237 -42.69 -4.05 10.71
N GLN A 238 -43.07 -5.03 9.90
CA GLN A 238 -42.20 -6.04 9.29
C GLN A 238 -42.57 -6.20 7.81
N TYR A 239 -41.59 -6.41 6.91
CA TYR A 239 -41.78 -6.58 5.44
C TYR A 239 -42.40 -5.33 4.73
N ASN A 240 -42.39 -5.10 3.42
CA ASN A 240 -41.90 -5.80 2.21
C ASN A 240 -41.61 -4.72 1.11
N GLU A 241 -41.11 -4.93 -0.10
CA GLU A 241 -40.75 -6.14 -0.88
C GLU A 241 -39.60 -5.82 -1.89
N LYS A 242 -39.34 -6.76 -2.80
CA LYS A 242 -38.41 -6.83 -3.95
C LYS A 242 -38.45 -5.63 -4.92
N GLY A 243 -37.27 -5.12 -5.23
CA GLY A 243 -36.62 -5.20 -6.56
C GLY A 243 -37.32 -4.65 -7.82
N ASN A 244 -36.52 -3.95 -8.63
CA ASN A 244 -36.64 -4.03 -10.09
C ASN A 244 -35.25 -3.92 -10.76
N LYS A 245 -35.05 -4.71 -11.81
CA LYS A 245 -34.04 -4.45 -12.84
C LYS A 245 -34.68 -3.55 -13.89
N GLU A 246 -33.92 -2.63 -14.46
CA GLU A 246 -34.11 -2.28 -15.88
C GLU A 246 -32.75 -2.16 -16.56
N ASP A 247 -32.70 -2.65 -17.80
CA ASP A 247 -31.49 -2.78 -18.61
C ASP A 247 -31.23 -1.47 -19.37
N GLY A 248 -29.95 -1.07 -19.47
CA GLY A 248 -29.53 0.17 -20.13
C GLY A 248 -28.52 -0.08 -21.24
N GLU A 249 -28.96 -0.66 -22.36
CA GLU A 249 -28.14 -0.71 -23.58
C GLU A 249 -28.01 0.72 -24.16
N GLY A 250 -26.78 1.24 -24.18
CA GLY A 250 -26.46 2.57 -24.69
C GLY A 250 -25.18 2.55 -25.52
N GLY A 251 -25.28 2.13 -26.78
CA GLY A 251 -24.17 2.16 -27.70
C GLY A 251 -23.83 3.59 -28.16
N SER A 252 -22.55 3.86 -28.39
CA SER A 252 -22.11 5.00 -29.19
C SER A 252 -20.90 4.62 -30.04
N ASP A 253 -21.10 4.60 -31.36
CA ASP A 253 -20.02 4.69 -32.34
C ASP A 253 -19.32 6.05 -32.18
N PHE A 254 -17.99 6.08 -32.10
CA PHE A 254 -17.25 7.30 -32.43
C PHE A 254 -15.95 7.03 -33.20
N LEU A 255 -16.11 7.04 -34.51
CA LEU A 255 -15.25 7.61 -35.56
C LEU A 255 -13.77 7.89 -35.21
N TYR A 256 -12.90 7.21 -35.98
CA TYR A 256 -11.73 7.76 -36.69
C TYR A 256 -11.27 9.19 -36.32
N TYR A 257 -10.02 9.30 -35.87
CA TYR A 257 -9.11 10.36 -36.33
C TYR A 257 -7.73 9.77 -36.65
N GLN A 258 -6.94 10.54 -37.40
CA GLN A 258 -5.78 10.15 -38.23
C GLN A 258 -4.53 9.74 -37.43
#